data_AF-A0A2S9FGV1-F1
#
_entry.id   AF-A0A2S9FGV1-F1
#
_cell.length_a   1.000
_cell.length_b   1.000
_cell.length_c   1.000
_cell.angle_alpha   90.00
_cell.angle_beta   90.00
_cell.angle_gamma   90.00
#
_symmetry.space_group_name_H-M   'P 1'
#
loop_
_entity.id
_entity.type
_entity.pdbx_description
1 polymer ?
#
loop_
_entity_poly.entity_id
_entity_poly.type
_entity_poly.pdbx_seq_one_letter_code
_entity_poly.pdbx_strand_id
1 'polypeptide(L)'
;MNAAGRLAAFGAGLAVAFTAAYVTAAAVVPHTEVTATQTLGAEPASDHIAPTEQALPVSPLSPYPPGLSLAQDGYALSAVRAPGAPNDRATLSFTIAGPSGTPLLDYATVHDKQLHLIIVRSDGQHFAHVHPILDQTTGIWSTPWMWK
;
A
#
# COMPACT_ATOMS: atom_id res chain seq x y z
N MET A 1 -10.74 -43.71 -23.08
CA MET A 1 -10.23 -42.47 -23.72
C MET A 1 -8.81 -42.23 -23.24
N ASN A 2 -7.88 -41.85 -24.12
CA ASN A 2 -6.49 -41.57 -23.73
C ASN A 2 -6.34 -40.12 -23.22
N ALA A 3 -5.18 -39.82 -22.63
CA ALA A 3 -4.89 -38.50 -22.07
C ALA A 3 -5.02 -37.37 -23.12
N ALA A 4 -4.57 -37.61 -24.36
CA ALA A 4 -4.66 -36.64 -25.45
C ALA A 4 -6.12 -36.25 -25.76
N GLY A 5 -7.04 -37.21 -25.80
CA GLY A 5 -8.46 -36.94 -26.03
C GLY A 5 -9.12 -36.11 -24.90
N ARG A 6 -8.70 -36.33 -23.64
CA ARG A 6 -9.19 -35.55 -22.49
C ARG A 6 -8.66 -34.12 -22.51
N LEU A 7 -7.38 -33.92 -22.85
CA LEU A 7 -6.79 -32.60 -23.00
C LEU A 7 -7.44 -31.81 -24.14
N ALA A 8 -7.68 -32.45 -25.29
CA ALA A 8 -8.35 -31.81 -26.42
C ALA A 8 -9.78 -31.37 -26.06
N ALA A 9 -10.55 -32.22 -25.38
CA ALA A 9 -11.89 -31.87 -24.92
C ALA A 9 -11.89 -30.73 -23.90
N PHE A 10 -10.94 -30.73 -22.97
CA PHE A 10 -10.78 -29.64 -21.99
C PHE A 10 -10.41 -28.32 -22.66
N GLY A 11 -9.46 -28.33 -23.60
CA GLY A 11 -9.07 -27.15 -24.37
C GLY A 11 -10.22 -26.59 -25.20
N ALA A 12 -11.00 -27.45 -25.86
CA ALA A 12 -12.20 -27.04 -26.58
C ALA A 12 -13.23 -26.40 -25.63
N GLY A 13 -13.45 -26.98 -24.45
CA GLY A 13 -14.34 -26.42 -23.43
C GLY A 13 -13.91 -25.03 -22.96
N LEU A 14 -12.61 -24.83 -22.70
CA LEU A 14 -12.07 -23.51 -22.34
C LEU A 14 -12.28 -22.49 -23.48
N ALA A 15 -11.97 -22.85 -24.72
CA ALA A 15 -12.15 -21.95 -25.86
C ALA A 15 -13.61 -21.48 -25.99
N VAL A 16 -14.56 -22.40 -25.82
CA VAL A 16 -16.00 -22.07 -25.82
C VAL A 16 -16.36 -21.13 -24.67
N ALA A 17 -15.93 -21.43 -23.45
CA ALA A 17 -16.24 -20.61 -22.28
C ALA A 17 -15.70 -19.18 -22.40
N PHE A 18 -14.43 -19.02 -22.80
CA PHE A 18 -13.81 -17.71 -22.98
C PHE A 18 -14.45 -16.93 -24.15
N THR A 19 -14.80 -17.59 -25.25
CA THR A 19 -15.47 -16.93 -26.38
C THR A 19 -16.86 -16.45 -25.99
N ALA A 20 -17.63 -17.28 -25.28
CA ALA A 20 -18.96 -16.90 -24.79
C ALA A 20 -18.88 -15.71 -23.81
N ALA A 21 -17.91 -15.72 -22.89
CA ALA A 21 -17.68 -14.62 -21.97
C ALA A 21 -17.32 -13.32 -22.72
N TYR A 22 -16.41 -13.37 -23.70
CA TYR A 22 -16.00 -12.22 -24.49
C TYR A 22 -17.17 -11.60 -25.28
N VAL A 23 -17.95 -12.43 -25.98
CA VAL A 23 -19.10 -11.95 -26.75
C VAL A 23 -20.18 -11.35 -25.84
N THR A 24 -20.43 -11.97 -24.70
CA THR A 24 -21.40 -11.45 -23.71
C THR A 24 -20.94 -10.11 -23.15
N ALA A 25 -19.65 -9.98 -22.79
CA ALA A 25 -19.08 -8.73 -22.33
C ALA A 25 -19.18 -7.63 -23.40
N ALA A 26 -18.80 -7.93 -24.64
CA ALA A 26 -18.88 -6.97 -25.75
C ALA A 26 -20.31 -6.49 -26.03
N ALA A 27 -21.33 -7.33 -25.80
CA ALA A 27 -22.74 -6.98 -26.01
C ALA A 27 -23.34 -6.17 -24.84
N VAL A 28 -22.89 -6.40 -23.61
CA VAL A 28 -23.50 -5.82 -22.39
C VAL A 28 -22.72 -4.60 -21.88
N VAL A 29 -21.41 -4.51 -22.13
CA VAL A 29 -20.61 -3.36 -21.69
C VAL A 29 -20.90 -2.13 -22.57
N PRO A 30 -21.43 -1.04 -21.99
CA PRO A 30 -21.64 0.20 -22.74
C PRO A 30 -20.31 0.74 -23.27
N HIS A 31 -20.30 1.21 -24.52
CA HIS A 31 -19.16 1.91 -25.12
C HIS A 31 -19.08 3.35 -24.63
N THR A 32 -19.37 3.59 -23.34
CA THR A 32 -19.01 4.86 -22.73
C THR A 32 -17.50 4.84 -22.59
N GLU A 33 -16.83 5.51 -23.51
CA GLU A 33 -15.43 5.84 -23.34
C GLU A 33 -15.32 6.65 -22.05
N VAL A 34 -14.94 5.97 -20.96
CA VAL A 34 -14.20 6.67 -19.92
C VAL A 34 -12.99 7.19 -20.67
N THR A 35 -12.88 8.51 -20.83
CA THR A 35 -11.60 9.13 -21.18
C THR A 35 -10.65 8.77 -20.06
N ALA A 36 -10.05 7.59 -20.17
CA ALA A 36 -8.94 7.18 -19.37
C ALA A 36 -7.79 8.06 -19.85
N THR A 37 -7.66 9.24 -19.24
CA THR A 37 -6.36 9.85 -19.10
C THR A 37 -5.46 8.76 -18.54
N GLN A 38 -4.57 8.24 -19.40
CA GLN A 38 -3.62 7.21 -19.04
C GLN A 38 -2.67 7.77 -17.99
N THR A 39 -3.08 7.69 -16.72
CA THR A 39 -2.12 7.69 -15.62
C THR A 39 -1.61 6.27 -15.55
N LEU A 40 -0.34 6.11 -15.92
CA LEU A 40 0.40 4.86 -15.82
C LEU A 40 0.43 4.42 -14.35
N GLY A 41 -0.57 3.65 -13.92
CA GLY A 41 -0.68 3.06 -12.60
C GLY A 41 -0.97 1.58 -12.77
N ALA A 42 0.08 0.77 -12.63
CA ALA A 42 -0.02 -0.68 -12.61
C ALA A 42 -0.80 -1.14 -11.38
N GLU A 43 -1.85 -1.93 -11.55
CA GLU A 43 -2.53 -2.69 -10.50
C GLU A 43 -3.24 -3.90 -11.16
N PRO A 44 -3.55 -5.01 -10.47
CA PRO A 44 -2.89 -5.62 -9.32
C PRO A 44 -2.73 -7.15 -9.48
N ALA A 45 -1.97 -7.76 -8.57
CA ALA A 45 -2.03 -9.19 -8.29
C ALA A 45 -2.90 -9.45 -7.05
N SER A 46 -3.82 -10.40 -7.20
CA SER A 46 -4.48 -11.24 -6.19
C SER A 46 -5.58 -10.67 -5.27
N ASP A 47 -6.76 -11.28 -5.43
CA ASP A 47 -7.80 -11.62 -4.46
C ASP A 47 -7.68 -11.09 -3.02
N HIS A 48 -8.54 -10.13 -2.67
CA HIS A 48 -9.14 -10.03 -1.34
C HIS A 48 -10.56 -9.46 -1.44
N ILE A 49 -11.57 -10.27 -1.11
CA ILE A 49 -12.95 -9.83 -0.92
C ILE A 49 -13.01 -9.09 0.43
N ALA A 50 -13.38 -7.80 0.40
CA ALA A 50 -13.79 -7.04 1.57
C ALA A 50 -15.13 -6.31 1.26
N PRO A 51 -16.01 -6.13 2.26
CA PRO A 51 -17.36 -5.62 2.03
C PRO A 51 -17.37 -4.12 1.69
N THR A 52 -18.33 -3.73 0.86
CA THR A 52 -18.55 -2.37 0.36
C THR A 52 -18.89 -1.40 1.50
N GLU A 53 -17.94 -0.56 1.91
CA GLU A 53 -18.24 0.72 2.56
C GLU A 53 -18.25 1.83 1.49
N GLN A 54 -19.29 2.66 1.52
CA GLN A 54 -19.45 3.83 0.63
C GLN A 54 -18.19 4.71 0.69
N ALA A 55 -17.48 4.79 -0.44
CA ALA A 55 -16.35 5.70 -0.59
C ALA A 55 -16.84 7.16 -0.54
N LEU A 56 -16.33 7.92 0.43
CA LEU A 56 -16.42 9.38 0.46
C LEU A 56 -15.69 9.99 -0.75
N PRO A 57 -16.07 11.21 -1.19
CA PRO A 57 -15.46 11.84 -2.35
C PRO A 57 -13.94 11.96 -2.21
N VAL A 58 -13.23 11.43 -3.21
CA VAL A 58 -11.78 11.50 -3.34
C VAL A 58 -11.33 12.96 -3.48
N SER A 59 -10.57 13.43 -2.49
CA SER A 59 -9.80 14.67 -2.57
C SER A 59 -8.86 14.65 -3.79
N PRO A 60 -8.54 15.80 -4.40
CA PRO A 60 -7.65 15.86 -5.56
C PRO A 60 -6.29 15.21 -5.22
N LEU A 61 -5.85 14.31 -6.10
CA LEU A 61 -4.60 13.57 -5.95
C LEU A 61 -3.41 14.56 -5.96
N SER A 62 -2.58 14.45 -4.92
CA SER A 62 -1.28 15.11 -4.84
C SER A 62 -0.44 14.74 -6.07
N PRO A 63 0.31 15.69 -6.69
CA PRO A 63 1.21 15.40 -7.81
C PRO A 63 2.42 14.54 -7.42
N TYR A 64 2.60 14.23 -6.13
CA TYR A 64 3.68 13.38 -5.64
C TYR A 64 3.23 11.92 -5.58
N PRO A 65 4.10 10.96 -5.98
CA PRO A 65 3.85 9.55 -5.75
C PRO A 65 3.55 9.30 -4.26
N PRO A 66 2.46 8.59 -3.92
CA PRO A 66 2.12 8.30 -2.54
C PRO A 66 3.26 7.53 -1.86
N GLY A 67 3.45 7.76 -0.56
CA GLY A 67 4.42 7.02 0.25
C GLY A 67 5.88 7.47 0.15
N LEU A 68 6.21 8.48 -0.66
CA LEU A 68 7.56 9.06 -0.75
C LEU A 68 7.67 10.51 -0.25
N SER A 69 6.56 11.09 0.21
CA SER A 69 6.54 12.45 0.73
C SER A 69 6.89 12.51 2.22
N LEU A 70 7.59 13.57 2.62
CA LEU A 70 7.80 13.90 4.04
C LEU A 70 6.58 14.56 4.67
N ALA A 71 5.64 15.07 3.86
CA ALA A 71 4.43 15.72 4.34
C ALA A 71 3.25 15.50 3.38
N GLN A 72 2.06 15.31 3.94
CA GLN A 72 0.83 15.13 3.18
C GLN A 72 -0.37 15.57 4.03
N ASP A 73 -1.34 16.26 3.42
CA ASP A 73 -2.61 16.67 4.07
C ASP A 73 -2.42 17.45 5.38
N GLY A 74 -1.34 18.23 5.48
CA GLY A 74 -0.98 19.00 6.68
C GLY A 74 -0.24 18.19 7.76
N TYR A 75 -0.04 16.89 7.57
CA TYR A 75 0.80 16.05 8.41
C TYR A 75 2.23 16.05 7.90
N ALA A 76 3.22 16.04 8.80
CA ALA A 76 4.63 16.05 8.44
C ALA A 76 5.48 15.14 9.33
N LEU A 77 6.35 14.33 8.71
CA LEU A 77 7.34 13.50 9.39
C LEU A 77 8.56 14.35 9.77
N SER A 78 9.02 14.25 11.01
CA SER A 78 10.27 14.90 11.42
C SER A 78 11.50 14.20 10.82
N ALA A 79 12.66 14.83 10.97
CA ALA A 79 13.92 14.13 10.75
C ALA A 79 13.98 12.86 11.62
N VAL A 80 14.34 11.73 10.98
CA VAL A 80 14.52 10.46 11.67
C VAL A 80 15.88 10.45 12.34
N ARG A 81 15.91 10.14 13.63
CA ARG A 81 17.14 9.84 14.38
C ARG A 81 17.31 8.33 14.44
N ALA A 82 18.51 7.86 14.13
CA ALA A 82 18.85 6.44 14.13
C ALA A 82 20.35 6.26 14.41
N PRO A 83 20.82 5.05 14.77
CA PRO A 83 22.25 4.75 14.83
C PRO A 83 22.96 5.16 13.52
N GLY A 84 24.21 5.63 13.63
CA GLY A 84 24.98 6.10 12.47
C GLY A 84 25.73 4.99 11.71
N ALA A 85 25.95 3.84 12.34
CA ALA A 85 26.74 2.75 11.79
C ALA A 85 26.01 1.39 11.87
N PRO A 86 26.34 0.44 10.97
CA PRO A 86 25.94 -0.96 11.07
C PRO A 86 26.32 -1.59 12.41
N ASN A 87 25.49 -2.53 12.88
CA ASN A 87 25.68 -3.30 14.12
C ASN A 87 25.63 -2.52 15.44
N ASP A 88 25.49 -1.18 15.40
CA ASP A 88 25.21 -0.39 16.59
C ASP A 88 23.76 -0.55 17.02
N ARG A 89 23.55 -1.03 18.25
CA ARG A 89 22.23 -1.07 18.88
C ARG A 89 21.93 0.27 19.53
N ALA A 90 20.94 0.98 18.99
CA ALA A 90 20.41 2.18 19.62
C ALA A 90 18.90 2.29 19.36
N THR A 91 18.37 3.49 19.46
CA THR A 91 16.96 3.79 19.23
C THR A 91 16.79 4.50 17.89
N LEU A 92 15.80 4.07 17.11
CA LEU A 92 15.26 4.85 16.02
C LEU A 92 14.08 5.67 16.53
N SER A 93 14.04 6.98 16.26
CA SER A 93 12.98 7.86 16.71
C SER A 93 12.66 9.01 15.76
N PHE A 94 11.41 9.47 15.83
CA PHE A 94 10.86 10.58 15.04
C PHE A 94 9.54 11.06 15.67
N THR A 95 8.99 12.16 15.16
CA THR A 95 7.63 12.63 15.45
C THR A 95 6.85 12.77 14.14
N ILE A 96 5.52 12.77 14.25
CA ILE A 96 4.63 13.17 13.16
C ILE A 96 3.86 14.39 13.66
N ALA A 97 4.03 15.52 12.99
CA ALA A 97 3.26 16.73 13.28
C ALA A 97 1.91 16.67 12.56
N GLY A 98 0.85 17.13 13.22
CA GLY A 98 -0.44 17.35 12.58
C GLY A 98 -0.53 18.72 11.89
N PRO A 99 -1.70 19.08 11.32
CA PRO A 99 -1.92 20.36 10.63
C PRO A 99 -1.64 21.61 11.47
N SER A 100 -1.68 21.52 12.79
CA SER A 100 -1.31 22.59 13.74
C SER A 100 0.21 22.80 13.87
N GLY A 101 1.02 21.92 13.29
CA GLY A 101 2.48 21.89 13.47
C GLY A 101 2.95 21.28 14.79
N THR A 102 2.03 20.84 15.66
CA THR A 102 2.35 20.16 16.92
C THR A 102 2.41 18.65 16.72
N PRO A 103 3.19 17.90 17.53
CA PRO A 103 3.15 16.44 17.49
C PRO A 103 1.72 15.91 17.62
N LEU A 104 1.32 15.07 16.67
CA LEU A 104 0.05 14.35 16.73
C LEU A 104 0.17 13.27 17.80
N LEU A 105 -0.84 13.17 18.66
CA LEU A 105 -0.90 12.19 19.76
C LEU A 105 -2.09 11.24 19.66
N ASP A 106 -3.14 11.66 18.94
CA ASP A 106 -4.39 10.92 18.79
C ASP A 106 -4.31 10.03 17.55
N TYR A 107 -3.97 8.76 17.75
CA TYR A 107 -3.88 7.76 16.68
C TYR A 107 -4.90 6.64 16.92
N ALA A 108 -5.65 6.31 15.87
CA ALA A 108 -6.46 5.12 15.85
C ALA A 108 -5.57 3.86 15.78
N THR A 109 -6.03 2.77 16.40
CA THR A 109 -5.40 1.46 16.25
C THR A 109 -5.99 0.75 15.04
N VAL A 110 -5.15 0.35 14.09
CA VAL A 110 -5.51 -0.43 12.90
C VAL A 110 -4.59 -1.64 12.84
N HIS A 111 -5.13 -2.83 12.57
CA HIS A 111 -4.38 -4.09 12.61
C HIS A 111 -3.56 -4.27 13.91
N ASP A 112 -4.20 -3.99 15.05
CA ASP A 112 -3.65 -4.09 16.41
C ASP A 112 -2.44 -3.18 16.70
N LYS A 113 -2.15 -2.18 15.85
CA LYS A 113 -1.06 -1.22 16.04
C LYS A 113 -1.53 0.21 15.73
N GLN A 114 -0.91 1.18 16.40
CA GLN A 114 -1.15 2.59 16.10
C GLN A 114 -0.24 3.10 14.98
N LEU A 115 0.90 2.44 14.74
CA LEU A 115 1.83 2.82 13.70
C LEU A 115 2.55 1.62 13.09
N HIS A 116 2.60 1.61 11.76
CA HIS A 116 3.41 0.71 10.97
C HIS A 116 4.54 1.51 10.34
N LEU A 117 5.79 1.17 10.69
CA LEU A 117 6.97 1.75 10.08
C LEU A 117 7.61 0.73 9.16
N ILE A 118 7.71 1.08 7.88
CA ILE A 118 8.41 0.31 6.86
C ILE A 118 9.75 1.01 6.58
N ILE A 119 10.83 0.25 6.71
CA ILE A 119 12.18 0.74 6.45
C ILE A 119 12.76 -0.09 5.32
N VAL A 120 13.17 0.59 4.25
CA VAL A 120 13.77 -0.03 3.07
C VAL A 120 15.15 0.58 2.87
N ARG A 121 16.16 -0.27 2.71
CA ARG A 121 17.51 0.19 2.37
C ARG A 121 17.51 0.70 0.93
N SER A 122 18.27 1.75 0.64
CA SER A 122 18.30 2.39 -0.68
C SER A 122 18.79 1.47 -1.81
N ASP A 123 19.54 0.43 -1.49
CA ASP A 123 19.98 -0.61 -2.44
C ASP A 123 18.96 -1.75 -2.61
N GLY A 124 17.82 -1.68 -1.91
CA GLY A 124 16.73 -2.67 -1.94
C GLY A 124 17.01 -3.99 -1.23
N GLN A 125 18.18 -4.17 -0.61
CA GLN A 125 18.60 -5.48 -0.08
C GLN A 125 18.05 -5.77 1.33
N HIS A 126 17.57 -4.76 2.04
CA HIS A 126 17.06 -4.92 3.40
C HIS A 126 15.72 -4.22 3.58
N PHE A 127 14.83 -4.93 4.27
CA PHE A 127 13.49 -4.50 4.62
C PHE A 127 13.23 -4.80 6.09
N ALA A 128 12.52 -3.91 6.77
CA ALA A 128 11.91 -4.19 8.05
C ALA A 128 10.52 -3.57 8.15
N HIS A 129 9.63 -4.30 8.81
CA HIS A 129 8.32 -3.81 9.25
C HIS A 129 8.31 -3.85 10.78
N VAL A 130 8.28 -2.68 11.40
CA VAL A 130 8.31 -2.53 12.86
C VAL A 130 7.17 -1.63 13.32
N HIS A 131 6.86 -1.71 14.62
CA HIS A 131 5.78 -0.93 15.23
C HIS A 131 6.36 -0.11 16.38
N PRO A 132 6.84 1.12 16.11
CA PRO A 132 7.30 2.04 17.15
C PRO A 132 6.21 2.29 18.19
N ILE A 133 6.63 2.65 19.40
CA ILE A 133 5.75 3.01 20.51
C ILE A 133 5.75 4.53 20.65
N LEU A 134 4.55 5.10 20.83
CA LEU A 134 4.34 6.52 21.07
C LEU A 134 4.55 6.86 22.54
N ASP A 135 5.42 7.82 22.81
CA ASP A 135 5.44 8.55 24.06
C ASP A 135 4.34 9.62 24.04
N GLN A 136 3.30 9.42 24.85
CA GLN A 136 2.14 10.31 24.95
C GLN A 136 2.48 11.71 25.49
N THR A 137 3.63 11.87 26.14
CA THR A 137 4.04 13.17 26.72
C THR A 137 4.84 14.01 25.74
N THR A 138 5.66 13.38 24.91
CA THR A 138 6.57 14.07 23.96
C THR A 138 6.10 14.00 22.51
N GLY A 139 5.22 13.05 22.17
CA GLY A 139 4.83 12.76 20.79
C GLY A 139 5.89 12.03 19.98
N ILE A 140 6.94 11.51 20.64
CA ILE A 140 8.02 10.77 20.00
C ILE A 140 7.60 9.32 19.80
N TRP A 141 7.70 8.86 18.56
CA TRP A 141 7.68 7.44 18.22
C TRP A 141 9.08 6.87 18.35
N SER A 142 9.22 5.69 18.96
CA SER A 142 10.53 5.04 19.10
C SER A 142 10.49 3.51 19.02
N THR A 143 11.57 2.92 18.55
CA THR A 143 11.81 1.47 18.56
C THR A 143 13.30 1.17 18.74
N PRO A 144 13.69 0.09 19.44
CA PRO A 144 15.04 -0.44 19.36
C PRO A 144 15.40 -0.73 17.90
N TRP A 145 16.62 -0.37 17.50
CA TRP A 145 17.06 -0.47 16.12
C TRP A 145 18.55 -0.81 16.01
N MET A 146 18.90 -1.54 14.96
CA MET A 146 20.26 -1.90 14.59
C MET A 146 20.32 -2.11 13.09
N TRP A 147 21.19 -1.38 12.40
CA TRP A 147 21.39 -1.55 10.97
C TRP A 147 22.12 -2.87 10.68
N LYS A 148 21.70 -3.52 9.59
CA LYS A 148 22.30 -4.76 9.07
C LYS A 148 23.13 -4.48 7.83
#